data_AF-A0A9E5FMH2-F1
#
_entry.id   AF-A0A9E5FMH2-F1
#
_cell.length_a   1.000
_cell.length_b   1.000
_cell.length_c   1.000
_cell.angle_alpha   90.00
_cell.angle_beta   90.00
_cell.angle_gamma   90.00
#
_symmetry.space_group_name_H-M   'P 1'
#
loop_
_entity.id
_entity.type
_entity.pdbx_description
1 polymer ?
#
loop_
_entity_poly.entity_id
_entity_poly.type
_entity_poly.pdbx_seq_one_letter_code
_entity_poly.pdbx_strand_id
1 'polypeptide(L)'
;MKKICLTLLPAILICLLSISCENKEEKYKVVFKNNTDEISYVLGAINAKTIVNSGTESFEKLDKDAVIKGFKQNLNGTPAEACLSTLQLLFGPNYQDFNKKYVKEGSLCMGKMTGYAFYYDIRKLGGLDKVNFDMVKKGFEDGMFKRDTNFLQEPKMRETMRIFMTGLNVQNGNKMLEKARKIKNAQIFENGIVMETIEEGKGPNPDPTDDVKVQYILTSALGDTIQNSYDGDGKGNVAPIPLSLAGGVIPGWTFSIPKMKVGGKYRIYVPWNLAYGEQQGKESLCFFVELLAKGKTGTFVKEPTMPVQ
;
A
#
# COMPACT_ATOMS: atom_id res chain seq x y z
N MET A 1 49.97 -25.06 83.60
CA MET A 1 50.45 -24.47 82.33
C MET A 1 49.26 -23.83 81.60
N LYS A 2 49.36 -22.50 81.37
CA LYS A 2 48.60 -21.59 80.48
C LYS A 2 47.06 -21.58 80.45
N LYS A 3 46.54 -20.38 80.76
CA LYS A 3 45.17 -19.85 80.65
C LYS A 3 44.77 -19.57 79.18
N ILE A 4 43.46 -19.39 78.93
CA ILE A 4 42.74 -18.38 78.08
C ILE A 4 41.38 -19.04 77.70
N CYS A 5 40.25 -18.76 78.36
CA CYS A 5 39.32 -17.62 78.22
C CYS A 5 38.73 -17.46 76.81
N LEU A 6 37.48 -17.89 76.59
CA LEU A 6 36.64 -17.34 75.53
C LEU A 6 35.18 -17.27 76.02
N THR A 7 34.67 -16.05 76.02
CA THR A 7 33.38 -15.60 76.55
C THR A 7 32.22 -15.89 75.61
N LEU A 8 31.04 -16.12 76.21
CA LEU A 8 29.72 -16.10 75.57
C LEU A 8 29.47 -14.81 74.77
N LEU A 9 28.82 -14.95 73.60
CA LEU A 9 28.04 -13.88 72.95
C LEU A 9 26.74 -14.47 72.39
N PRO A 10 25.59 -13.77 72.51
CA PRO A 10 24.28 -14.27 72.09
C PRO A 10 24.07 -14.09 70.58
N ALA A 11 23.42 -15.06 69.95
CA ALA A 11 23.04 -15.03 68.56
C ALA A 11 22.01 -13.91 68.29
N ILE A 12 22.46 -12.83 67.67
CA ILE A 12 21.60 -11.77 67.13
C ILE A 12 21.07 -12.26 65.77
N LEU A 13 19.76 -12.48 65.71
CA LEU A 13 19.02 -12.79 64.49
C LEU A 13 18.98 -11.54 63.60
N ILE A 14 19.90 -11.46 62.63
CA ILE A 14 19.91 -10.41 61.60
C ILE A 14 18.90 -10.83 60.54
N CYS A 15 17.72 -10.19 60.54
CA CYS A 15 16.81 -10.18 59.39
C CYS A 15 17.51 -9.51 58.21
N LEU A 16 18.07 -10.32 57.30
CA LEU A 16 18.47 -9.88 55.97
C LEU A 16 17.20 -9.60 55.15
N LEU A 17 16.78 -8.34 55.14
CA LEU A 17 15.91 -7.82 54.09
C LEU A 17 16.74 -7.79 52.80
N SER A 18 16.63 -8.84 52.00
CA SER A 18 17.04 -8.81 50.60
C SER A 18 16.11 -7.85 49.86
N ILE A 19 16.51 -6.59 49.78
CA ILE A 19 16.02 -5.68 48.74
C ILE A 19 16.55 -6.27 47.43
N SER A 20 15.76 -7.15 46.83
CA SER A 20 15.90 -7.50 45.42
C SER A 20 15.60 -6.22 44.64
N CYS A 21 16.64 -5.46 44.33
CA CYS A 21 16.59 -4.50 43.23
C CYS A 21 16.43 -5.32 41.95
N GLU A 22 15.19 -5.70 41.67
CA GLU A 22 14.75 -6.07 40.34
C GLU A 22 14.89 -4.80 39.51
N ASN A 23 16.08 -4.61 38.91
CA ASN A 23 16.28 -3.64 37.86
C ASN A 23 15.32 -4.03 36.74
N LYS A 24 14.10 -3.47 36.77
CA LYS A 24 13.21 -3.43 35.62
C LYS A 24 13.96 -2.64 34.56
N GLU A 25 14.73 -3.33 33.73
CA GLU A 25 15.13 -2.79 32.44
C GLU A 25 13.84 -2.35 31.76
N GLU A 26 13.60 -1.05 31.67
CA GLU A 26 12.54 -0.52 30.85
C GLU A 26 12.81 -1.01 29.44
N LYS A 27 12.04 -2.02 29.02
CA LYS A 27 12.11 -2.57 27.67
C LYS A 27 11.96 -1.38 26.71
N TYR A 28 13.03 -1.11 25.95
CA TYR A 28 13.06 -0.06 24.94
C TYR A 28 11.75 -0.07 24.15
N LYS A 29 11.01 1.03 24.23
CA LYS A 29 9.71 1.20 23.61
C LYS A 29 9.63 2.54 22.92
N VAL A 30 9.21 2.53 21.67
CA VAL A 30 9.03 3.76 20.90
C VAL A 30 7.70 4.43 21.30
N VAL A 31 7.74 5.74 21.50
CA VAL A 31 6.55 6.56 21.80
C VAL A 31 6.12 7.27 20.52
N PHE A 32 4.85 7.09 20.13
CA PHE A 32 4.27 7.72 18.94
C PHE A 32 3.46 8.96 19.32
N LYS A 33 3.63 10.05 18.58
CA LYS A 33 2.86 11.28 18.84
C LYS A 33 1.45 11.20 18.25
N ASN A 34 1.27 10.41 17.20
CA ASN A 34 0.02 10.24 16.46
C ASN A 34 0.08 8.97 15.61
N ASN A 35 -1.03 8.65 14.93
CA ASN A 35 -1.14 7.47 14.09
C ASN A 35 -0.20 7.51 12.87
N THR A 36 0.11 8.68 12.32
CA THR A 36 1.06 8.81 11.20
C THR A 36 2.45 8.38 11.62
N ASP A 37 2.89 8.75 12.82
CA ASP A 37 4.18 8.31 13.38
C ASP A 37 4.22 6.79 13.57
N GLU A 38 3.16 6.19 14.14
CA GLU A 38 3.06 4.74 14.32
C GLU A 38 3.13 4.02 12.96
N ILE A 39 2.28 4.40 12.00
CA ILE A 39 2.25 3.79 10.66
C ILE A 39 3.61 3.92 9.99
N SER A 40 4.21 5.11 10.00
CA SER A 40 5.50 5.37 9.36
C SER A 40 6.63 4.55 9.96
N TYR A 41 6.64 4.42 11.28
CA TYR A 41 7.58 3.58 12.00
C TYR A 41 7.42 2.10 11.63
N VAL A 42 6.18 1.59 11.63
CA VAL A 42 5.91 0.21 11.25
C VAL A 42 6.30 -0.06 9.79
N LEU A 43 6.02 0.86 8.86
CA LEU A 43 6.45 0.77 7.47
C LEU A 43 7.97 0.63 7.34
N GLY A 44 8.74 1.44 8.06
CA GLY A 44 10.19 1.33 8.11
C GLY A 44 10.65 -0.03 8.63
N ALA A 45 10.03 -0.52 9.70
CA ALA A 45 10.43 -1.80 10.29
C ALA A 45 10.04 -3.02 9.44
N ILE A 46 8.88 -2.99 8.77
CA ILE A 46 8.50 -4.00 7.76
C ILE A 46 9.55 -4.05 6.66
N ASN A 47 10.02 -2.89 6.21
CA ASN A 47 11.02 -2.83 5.16
C ASN A 47 12.37 -3.42 5.61
N ALA A 48 12.79 -3.17 6.85
CA ALA A 48 13.98 -3.82 7.43
C ALA A 48 13.83 -5.35 7.56
N LYS A 49 12.63 -5.86 7.87
CA LYS A 49 12.33 -7.31 7.97
C LYS A 49 12.69 -8.05 6.69
N THR A 50 12.55 -7.42 5.52
CA THR A 50 12.91 -8.04 4.23
C THR A 50 14.39 -8.41 4.13
N ILE A 51 15.26 -7.70 4.87
CA ILE A 51 16.70 -7.94 4.91
C ILE A 51 17.03 -8.97 6.01
N VAL A 52 16.56 -8.73 7.24
CA VAL A 52 16.98 -9.53 8.41
C VAL A 52 16.27 -10.88 8.56
N ASN A 53 15.17 -11.11 7.84
CA ASN A 53 14.41 -12.36 7.87
C ASN A 53 14.33 -13.01 6.47
N SER A 54 15.28 -12.72 5.59
CA SER A 54 15.39 -13.30 4.25
C SER A 54 15.64 -14.82 4.26
N GLY A 55 16.05 -15.40 5.39
CA GLY A 55 16.36 -16.83 5.52
C GLY A 55 17.73 -17.23 4.94
N THR A 56 18.48 -16.26 4.45
CA THR A 56 19.78 -16.45 3.80
C THR A 56 20.93 -16.01 4.71
N GLU A 57 21.84 -16.93 5.03
CA GLU A 57 22.99 -16.73 5.93
C GLU A 57 23.85 -15.51 5.52
N SER A 58 23.96 -15.24 4.22
CA SER A 58 24.71 -14.11 3.68
C SER A 58 24.20 -12.75 4.14
N PHE A 59 22.90 -12.60 4.43
CA PHE A 59 22.32 -11.33 4.87
C PHE A 59 22.50 -11.10 6.37
N GLU A 60 22.69 -12.16 7.16
CA GLU A 60 23.05 -12.03 8.58
C GLU A 60 24.48 -11.49 8.77
N LYS A 61 25.34 -11.68 7.76
CA LYS A 61 26.75 -11.25 7.74
C LYS A 61 26.94 -9.79 7.32
N LEU A 62 25.87 -9.05 7.02
CA LEU A 62 25.93 -7.64 6.63
C LEU A 62 26.31 -6.74 7.80
N ASP A 63 26.99 -5.63 7.48
CA ASP A 63 27.22 -4.53 8.42
C ASP A 63 25.92 -3.73 8.56
N LYS A 64 25.18 -3.99 9.64
CA LYS A 64 23.87 -3.38 9.90
C LYS A 64 23.93 -1.85 9.97
N ASP A 65 24.98 -1.28 10.56
CA ASP A 65 25.14 0.16 10.66
C ASP A 65 25.35 0.78 9.27
N ALA A 66 26.12 0.11 8.40
CA ALA A 66 26.26 0.51 7.01
C ALA A 66 24.92 0.41 6.24
N VAL A 67 24.14 -0.65 6.42
CA VAL A 67 22.79 -0.77 5.83
C VAL A 67 21.90 0.39 6.27
N ILE A 68 21.82 0.66 7.58
CA ILE A 68 21.00 1.74 8.14
C ILE A 68 21.45 3.10 7.60
N LYS A 69 22.77 3.35 7.54
CA LYS A 69 23.34 4.57 6.97
C LYS A 69 22.92 4.73 5.51
N GLY A 70 23.04 3.67 4.71
CA GLY A 70 22.68 3.69 3.29
C GLY A 70 21.20 4.00 3.08
N PHE A 71 20.33 3.34 3.86
CA PHE A 71 18.89 3.57 3.83
C PHE A 71 18.55 5.03 4.14
N LYS A 72 19.05 5.56 5.26
CA LYS A 72 18.84 6.96 5.67
C LYS A 72 19.32 7.97 4.63
N GLN A 73 20.42 7.68 3.93
CA GLN A 73 20.99 8.54 2.89
C GLN A 73 20.12 8.60 1.63
N ASN A 74 19.29 7.59 1.36
CA ASN A 74 18.63 7.44 0.06
C ASN A 74 17.09 7.38 0.11
N LEU A 75 16.49 7.99 1.13
CA LEU A 75 15.04 8.24 1.23
C LEU A 75 14.63 9.53 0.50
N ASN A 76 15.16 9.75 -0.69
CA ASN A 76 14.94 10.97 -1.47
C ASN A 76 14.65 10.68 -2.97
N GLY A 77 14.62 9.41 -3.36
CA GLY A 77 14.35 8.99 -4.75
C GLY A 77 15.54 9.11 -5.68
N THR A 78 16.76 9.34 -5.17
CA THR A 78 17.98 9.29 -5.99
C THR A 78 18.24 7.83 -6.39
N PRO A 79 18.27 7.53 -7.69
CA PRO A 79 18.52 6.16 -8.14
C PRO A 79 19.89 5.65 -7.69
N ALA A 80 19.96 4.36 -7.37
CA ALA A 80 21.14 3.71 -6.80
C ALA A 80 21.76 2.67 -7.75
N GLU A 81 21.72 2.88 -9.07
CA GLU A 81 22.20 1.89 -10.06
C GLU A 81 23.68 1.55 -9.87
N ALA A 82 24.49 2.52 -9.44
CA ALA A 82 25.91 2.31 -9.12
C ALA A 82 26.13 1.27 -8.00
N CYS A 83 25.10 0.95 -7.21
CA CYS A 83 25.17 -0.07 -6.19
C CYS A 83 25.05 -1.50 -6.74
N LEU A 84 24.50 -1.70 -7.94
CA LEU A 84 24.33 -3.03 -8.53
C LEU A 84 25.67 -3.77 -8.68
N SER A 85 26.68 -3.10 -9.23
CA SER A 85 28.02 -3.68 -9.37
C SER A 85 28.67 -3.97 -8.01
N THR A 86 28.45 -3.09 -7.02
CA THR A 86 28.97 -3.29 -5.66
C THR A 86 28.31 -4.51 -4.98
N LEU A 87 27.01 -4.71 -5.18
CA LEU A 87 26.31 -5.89 -4.68
C LEU A 87 26.77 -7.17 -5.38
N GLN A 88 27.06 -7.13 -6.68
CA GLN A 88 27.65 -8.27 -7.40
C GLN A 88 29.05 -8.62 -6.88
N LEU A 89 29.85 -7.62 -6.47
CA LEU A 89 31.14 -7.88 -5.83
C LEU A 89 30.98 -8.55 -4.45
N LEU A 90 29.91 -8.22 -3.72
CA LEU A 90 29.61 -8.82 -2.42
C LEU A 90 29.02 -10.23 -2.55
N PHE A 91 28.02 -10.42 -3.41
CA PHE A 91 27.24 -11.67 -3.49
C PHE A 91 27.57 -12.57 -4.69
N GLY A 92 28.52 -12.16 -5.53
CA GLY A 92 28.82 -12.84 -6.78
C GLY A 92 27.77 -12.58 -7.86
N PRO A 93 28.01 -13.01 -9.11
CA PRO A 93 27.13 -12.75 -10.26
C PRO A 93 25.74 -13.40 -10.11
N ASN A 94 25.64 -14.49 -9.36
CA ASN A 94 24.39 -15.24 -9.13
C ASN A 94 23.77 -14.97 -7.76
N TYR A 95 24.31 -14.04 -6.97
CA TYR A 95 23.86 -13.72 -5.62
C TYR A 95 23.90 -14.90 -4.62
N GLN A 96 24.82 -15.85 -4.82
CA GLN A 96 24.98 -17.03 -3.95
C GLN A 96 26.31 -17.04 -3.18
N ASP A 97 27.21 -16.12 -3.47
CA ASP A 97 28.50 -15.99 -2.80
C ASP A 97 28.45 -14.97 -1.66
N PHE A 98 29.54 -14.87 -0.88
CA PHE A 98 29.71 -13.80 0.11
C PHE A 98 31.18 -13.39 0.25
N ASN A 99 31.54 -12.28 -0.39
CA ASN A 99 32.89 -11.74 -0.37
C ASN A 99 33.09 -10.75 0.79
N LYS A 100 33.81 -11.19 1.82
CA LYS A 100 34.07 -10.39 3.03
C LYS A 100 34.79 -9.06 2.77
N LYS A 101 35.51 -8.92 1.65
CA LYS A 101 36.20 -7.67 1.28
C LYS A 101 35.22 -6.52 1.07
N TYR A 102 34.00 -6.80 0.62
CA TYR A 102 33.02 -5.80 0.20
C TYR A 102 31.85 -5.68 1.18
N VAL A 103 31.94 -6.23 2.41
CA VAL A 103 30.83 -6.20 3.36
C VAL A 103 30.38 -4.77 3.64
N LYS A 104 31.31 -3.85 3.92
CA LYS A 104 30.96 -2.49 4.33
C LYS A 104 30.32 -1.69 3.19
N GLU A 105 30.96 -1.68 2.02
CA GLU A 105 30.49 -0.99 0.82
C GLU A 105 29.19 -1.62 0.29
N GLY A 106 29.14 -2.95 0.23
CA GLY A 106 27.96 -3.69 -0.21
C GLY A 106 26.77 -3.53 0.74
N SER A 107 27.00 -3.51 2.06
CA SER A 107 25.95 -3.24 3.06
C SER A 107 25.41 -1.80 2.92
N LEU A 108 26.29 -0.81 2.76
CA LEU A 108 25.89 0.56 2.47
C LEU A 108 25.03 0.64 1.20
N CYS A 109 25.45 -0.07 0.15
CA CYS A 109 24.74 -0.09 -1.11
C CYS A 109 23.39 -0.79 -1.04
N MET A 110 23.29 -1.88 -0.30
CA MET A 110 22.02 -2.53 -0.01
C MET A 110 21.06 -1.56 0.67
N GLY A 111 21.52 -0.85 1.71
CA GLY A 111 20.74 0.20 2.36
C GLY A 111 20.24 1.26 1.40
N LYS A 112 21.12 1.80 0.53
CA LYS A 112 20.74 2.82 -0.46
C LYS A 112 19.68 2.33 -1.44
N MET A 113 19.81 1.10 -1.95
CA MET A 113 18.84 0.52 -2.86
C MET A 113 17.48 0.30 -2.18
N THR A 114 17.50 -0.20 -0.94
CA THR A 114 16.29 -0.39 -0.13
C THR A 114 15.60 0.95 0.16
N GLY A 115 16.35 1.99 0.51
CA GLY A 115 15.81 3.35 0.72
C GLY A 115 15.21 3.96 -0.53
N TYR A 116 15.88 3.78 -1.68
CA TYR A 116 15.36 4.20 -2.98
C TYR A 116 14.05 3.50 -3.32
N ALA A 117 14.00 2.18 -3.20
CA ALA A 117 12.81 1.38 -3.48
C ALA A 117 11.64 1.82 -2.59
N PHE A 118 11.87 1.95 -1.29
CA PHE A 118 10.84 2.44 -0.36
C PHE A 118 10.31 3.81 -0.78
N TYR A 119 11.19 4.78 -1.02
CA TYR A 119 10.77 6.13 -1.41
C TYR A 119 10.00 6.11 -2.74
N TYR A 120 10.47 5.33 -3.71
CA TYR A 120 9.83 5.18 -5.00
C TYR A 120 8.41 4.60 -4.86
N ASP A 121 8.23 3.55 -4.06
CA ASP A 121 6.93 2.93 -3.82
C ASP A 121 5.97 3.91 -3.14
N ILE A 122 6.40 4.59 -2.08
CA ILE A 122 5.57 5.60 -1.39
C ILE A 122 5.19 6.73 -2.35
N ARG A 123 6.11 7.18 -3.22
CA ARG A 123 5.83 8.19 -4.25
C ARG A 123 4.81 7.69 -5.27
N LYS A 124 4.97 6.47 -5.77
CA LYS A 124 4.06 5.87 -6.76
C LYS A 124 2.65 5.74 -6.19
N LEU A 125 2.52 5.43 -4.91
CA LEU A 125 1.25 5.35 -4.20
C LEU A 125 0.64 6.73 -3.84
N GLY A 126 1.30 7.84 -4.16
CA GLY A 126 0.85 9.19 -3.79
C GLY A 126 0.97 9.50 -2.29
N GLY A 127 1.85 8.77 -1.57
CA GLY A 127 1.93 8.75 -0.11
C GLY A 127 3.04 9.59 0.52
N LEU A 128 3.83 10.37 -0.25
CA LEU A 128 4.94 11.15 0.31
C LEU A 128 4.49 12.11 1.43
N ASP A 129 3.31 12.70 1.29
CA ASP A 129 2.73 13.62 2.28
C ASP A 129 2.05 12.89 3.47
N LYS A 130 2.06 11.55 3.46
CA LYS A 130 1.38 10.70 4.45
C LYS A 130 2.34 9.88 5.30
N VAL A 131 3.64 10.08 5.11
CA VAL A 131 4.68 9.34 5.80
C VAL A 131 5.61 10.32 6.50
N ASN A 132 5.85 10.09 7.79
CA ASN A 132 6.90 10.74 8.54
C ASN A 132 8.21 9.97 8.32
N PHE A 133 9.07 10.50 7.45
CA PHE A 133 10.33 9.85 7.09
C PHE A 133 11.29 9.68 8.26
N ASP A 134 11.23 10.50 9.31
CA ASP A 134 12.08 10.30 10.49
C ASP A 134 11.63 9.07 11.29
N MET A 135 10.32 8.83 11.36
CA MET A 135 9.79 7.61 11.95
C MET A 135 10.06 6.38 11.08
N VAL A 136 10.03 6.50 9.75
CA VAL A 136 10.48 5.42 8.84
C VAL A 136 11.93 5.05 9.12
N LYS A 137 12.84 6.03 9.19
CA LYS A 137 14.26 5.80 9.49
C LYS A 137 14.45 5.09 10.83
N LYS A 138 13.70 5.53 11.85
CA LYS A 138 13.73 4.94 13.19
C LYS A 138 13.21 3.49 13.18
N GLY A 139 12.09 3.25 12.52
CA GLY A 139 11.51 1.91 12.40
C GLY A 139 12.41 0.95 11.63
N PHE A 140 13.03 1.42 10.56
CA PHE A 140 14.00 0.63 9.81
C PHE A 140 15.20 0.25 10.69
N GLU A 141 15.78 1.20 11.42
CA GLU A 141 16.87 0.94 12.37
C GLU A 141 16.49 -0.07 13.45
N ASP A 142 15.35 0.14 14.12
CA ASP A 142 14.88 -0.78 15.17
C ASP A 142 14.57 -2.18 14.61
N GLY A 143 14.01 -2.25 13.41
CA GLY A 143 13.77 -3.50 12.67
C GLY A 143 15.06 -4.26 12.34
N MET A 144 16.13 -3.57 11.92
CA MET A 144 17.43 -4.19 11.63
C MET A 144 18.07 -4.84 12.87
N PHE A 145 17.81 -4.28 14.05
CA PHE A 145 18.28 -4.82 15.33
C PHE A 145 17.26 -5.72 16.03
N LYS A 146 16.09 -5.97 15.42
CA LYS A 146 14.99 -6.72 16.03
C LYS A 146 14.60 -6.15 17.41
N ARG A 147 14.65 -4.82 17.55
CA ARG A 147 14.19 -4.10 18.74
C ARG A 147 12.68 -3.92 18.66
N ASP A 148 11.99 -4.14 19.80
CA ASP A 148 10.54 -3.95 19.94
C ASP A 148 9.69 -4.69 18.87
N THR A 149 9.96 -5.96 18.56
CA THR A 149 9.31 -6.69 17.44
C THR A 149 7.78 -6.90 17.55
N ASN A 150 7.11 -6.37 18.57
CA ASN A 150 5.67 -6.52 18.78
C ASN A 150 4.83 -6.02 17.59
N PHE A 151 5.29 -4.98 16.90
CA PHE A 151 4.61 -4.45 15.71
C PHE A 151 4.90 -5.24 14.42
N LEU A 152 5.89 -6.14 14.43
CA LEU A 152 6.22 -7.04 13.30
C LEU A 152 5.41 -8.34 13.31
N GLN A 153 4.47 -8.48 14.24
CA GLN A 153 3.51 -9.59 14.23
C GLN A 153 2.62 -9.48 12.99
N GLU A 154 2.44 -10.60 12.28
CA GLU A 154 1.70 -10.66 11.02
C GLU A 154 0.32 -9.98 11.06
N PRO A 155 -0.52 -10.14 12.10
CA PRO A 155 -1.81 -9.44 12.15
C PRO A 155 -1.68 -7.91 12.22
N LYS A 156 -0.74 -7.39 13.02
CA LYS A 156 -0.55 -5.95 13.20
C LYS A 156 0.06 -5.31 11.95
N MET A 157 0.99 -5.99 11.28
CA MET A 157 1.53 -5.53 10.00
C MET A 157 0.43 -5.45 8.93
N ARG A 158 -0.37 -6.52 8.77
CA ARG A 158 -1.48 -6.53 7.81
C ARG A 158 -2.48 -5.41 8.07
N GLU A 159 -2.85 -5.21 9.34
CA GLU A 159 -3.77 -4.13 9.71
C GLU A 159 -3.18 -2.75 9.43
N THR A 160 -1.91 -2.54 9.75
CA THR A 160 -1.22 -1.26 9.46
C THR A 160 -1.16 -0.98 7.96
N MET A 161 -0.83 -1.99 7.15
CA MET A 161 -0.83 -1.87 5.70
C MET A 161 -2.23 -1.58 5.16
N ARG A 162 -3.27 -2.26 5.67
CA ARG A 162 -4.66 -2.02 5.29
C ARG A 162 -5.09 -0.58 5.58
N ILE A 163 -4.79 -0.08 6.79
CA ILE A 163 -5.09 1.31 7.20
C ILE A 163 -4.36 2.29 6.29
N PHE A 164 -3.06 2.08 6.06
CA PHE A 164 -2.25 2.94 5.22
C PHE A 164 -2.79 3.00 3.78
N MET A 165 -3.01 1.85 3.14
CA MET A 165 -3.51 1.76 1.78
C MET A 165 -4.92 2.37 1.64
N THR A 166 -5.82 2.09 2.58
CA THR A 166 -7.16 2.70 2.59
C THR A 166 -7.07 4.23 2.71
N GLY A 167 -6.18 4.74 3.56
CA GLY A 167 -5.93 6.16 3.71
C GLY A 167 -5.40 6.82 2.42
N LEU A 168 -4.50 6.14 1.71
CA LEU A 168 -3.99 6.60 0.41
C LEU A 168 -5.10 6.59 -0.65
N ASN A 169 -5.92 5.54 -0.71
CA ASN A 169 -7.05 5.46 -1.64
C ASN A 169 -8.04 6.61 -1.46
N VAL A 170 -8.41 6.91 -0.22
CA VAL A 170 -9.29 8.05 0.10
C VAL A 170 -8.64 9.37 -0.32
N GLN A 171 -7.37 9.59 0.01
CA GLN A 171 -6.66 10.81 -0.37
C GLN A 171 -6.61 10.97 -1.89
N ASN A 172 -6.17 9.93 -2.60
CA ASN A 172 -5.96 9.98 -4.04
C ASN A 172 -7.30 10.16 -4.76
N GLY A 173 -8.35 9.46 -4.31
CA GLY A 173 -9.71 9.65 -4.78
C GLY A 173 -10.21 11.09 -4.61
N ASN A 174 -10.02 11.68 -3.43
CA ASN A 174 -10.39 13.08 -3.18
C ASN A 174 -9.62 14.04 -4.11
N LYS A 175 -8.30 13.87 -4.23
CA LYS A 175 -7.46 14.68 -5.14
C LYS A 175 -7.93 14.55 -6.60
N MET A 176 -8.29 13.35 -7.04
CA MET A 176 -8.82 13.10 -8.38
C MET A 176 -10.16 13.82 -8.58
N LEU A 177 -11.12 13.65 -7.66
CA LEU A 177 -12.45 14.27 -7.75
C LEU A 177 -12.38 15.80 -7.69
N GLU A 178 -11.53 16.37 -6.84
CA GLU A 178 -11.28 17.82 -6.77
C GLU A 178 -10.74 18.38 -8.08
N LYS A 179 -9.82 17.65 -8.74
CA LYS A 179 -9.33 18.02 -10.07
C LYS A 179 -10.42 17.88 -11.13
N ALA A 180 -11.19 16.79 -11.08
CA ALA A 180 -12.27 16.53 -12.03
C ALA A 180 -13.35 17.63 -12.00
N ARG A 181 -13.72 18.13 -10.81
CA ARG A 181 -14.68 19.24 -10.63
C ARG A 181 -14.27 20.55 -11.29
N LYS A 182 -12.99 20.71 -11.65
CA LYS A 182 -12.45 21.92 -12.30
C LYS A 182 -12.38 21.80 -13.82
N ILE A 183 -12.77 20.66 -14.39
CA ILE A 183 -12.79 20.45 -15.83
C ILE A 183 -13.94 21.26 -16.44
N LYS A 184 -13.65 22.04 -17.49
CA LYS A 184 -14.58 23.02 -18.09
C LYS A 184 -15.92 22.42 -18.53
N ASN A 185 -15.90 21.21 -19.08
CA ASN A 185 -17.09 20.52 -19.59
C ASN A 185 -17.57 19.40 -18.65
N ALA A 186 -17.18 19.46 -17.37
CA ALA A 186 -17.63 18.49 -16.38
C ALA A 186 -18.94 18.91 -15.72
N GLN A 187 -19.89 17.98 -15.69
CA GLN A 187 -21.08 18.06 -14.86
C GLN A 187 -20.77 17.45 -13.49
N ILE A 188 -21.15 18.17 -12.44
CA ILE A 188 -20.99 17.74 -11.05
C ILE A 188 -22.37 17.37 -10.51
N PHE A 189 -22.48 16.16 -9.96
CA PHE A 189 -23.73 15.66 -9.38
C PHE A 189 -23.71 15.71 -7.84
N GLU A 190 -24.89 15.78 -7.24
CA GLU A 190 -25.06 15.86 -5.77
C GLU A 190 -24.49 14.65 -5.03
N ASN A 191 -24.53 13.47 -5.66
CA ASN A 191 -23.96 12.23 -5.12
C ASN A 191 -22.42 12.17 -5.20
N GLY A 192 -21.79 13.23 -5.70
CA GLY A 192 -20.34 13.38 -5.77
C GLY A 192 -19.70 12.89 -7.07
N ILE A 193 -20.46 12.26 -7.97
CA ILE A 193 -19.98 11.88 -9.30
C ILE A 193 -19.65 13.14 -10.10
N VAL A 194 -18.59 13.05 -10.89
CA VAL A 194 -18.25 14.05 -11.89
C VAL A 194 -18.21 13.38 -13.25
N MET A 195 -18.89 13.96 -14.25
CA MET A 195 -18.93 13.41 -15.60
C MET A 195 -18.50 14.47 -16.60
N GLU A 196 -17.46 14.18 -17.37
CA GLU A 196 -16.96 15.01 -18.46
C GLU A 196 -17.45 14.45 -19.80
N THR A 197 -18.16 15.27 -20.57
CA THR A 197 -18.49 14.92 -21.96
C THR A 197 -17.28 15.16 -22.84
N ILE A 198 -16.77 14.09 -23.46
CA ILE A 198 -15.67 14.15 -24.43
C ILE A 198 -16.25 14.29 -25.84
N GLU A 199 -17.23 13.46 -26.17
CA GLU A 199 -17.98 13.49 -27.42
C GLU A 199 -19.45 13.17 -27.14
N GLU A 200 -20.34 14.11 -27.45
CA GLU A 200 -21.78 13.92 -27.24
C GLU A 200 -22.35 12.94 -28.26
N GLY A 201 -23.10 11.96 -27.77
CA GLY A 201 -23.79 10.99 -28.62
C GLY A 201 -25.00 11.58 -29.34
N LYS A 202 -25.48 10.90 -30.38
CA LYS A 202 -26.69 11.31 -31.14
C LYS A 202 -27.90 10.43 -30.88
N GLY A 203 -27.70 9.29 -30.25
CA GLY A 203 -28.78 8.35 -29.92
C GLY A 203 -29.51 8.70 -28.63
N PRO A 204 -30.56 7.93 -28.30
CA PRO A 204 -31.30 8.07 -27.06
C PRO A 204 -30.45 7.72 -25.84
N ASN A 205 -30.86 8.23 -24.68
CA ASN A 205 -30.33 7.81 -23.39
C ASN A 205 -30.83 6.39 -23.01
N PRO A 206 -30.01 5.55 -22.36
CA PRO A 206 -30.46 4.33 -21.70
C PRO A 206 -31.44 4.60 -20.57
N ASP A 207 -32.43 3.71 -20.39
CA ASP A 207 -33.22 3.66 -19.18
C ASP A 207 -32.38 3.00 -18.06
N PRO A 208 -32.62 3.29 -16.77
CA PRO A 208 -31.84 2.70 -15.68
C PRO A 208 -31.85 1.17 -15.58
N THR A 209 -32.78 0.50 -16.27
CA THR A 209 -32.92 -0.96 -16.29
C THR A 209 -32.46 -1.60 -17.61
N ASP A 210 -32.02 -0.78 -18.58
CA ASP A 210 -31.62 -1.28 -19.89
C ASP A 210 -30.35 -2.13 -19.85
N ASP A 211 -30.20 -2.94 -20.87
CA ASP A 211 -28.92 -3.47 -21.29
C ASP A 211 -28.19 -2.46 -22.15
N VAL A 212 -26.88 -2.36 -22.01
CA VAL A 212 -26.02 -1.52 -22.83
C VAL A 212 -24.85 -2.31 -23.42
N LYS A 213 -24.32 -1.83 -24.54
CA LYS A 213 -23.00 -2.23 -25.03
C LYS A 213 -22.05 -1.06 -24.87
N VAL A 214 -20.90 -1.32 -24.27
CA VAL A 214 -19.90 -0.28 -24.03
C VAL A 214 -18.51 -0.75 -24.47
N GLN A 215 -17.63 0.21 -24.70
CA GLN A 215 -16.20 0.05 -24.48
C GLN A 215 -15.79 0.97 -23.32
N TYR A 216 -14.79 0.58 -22.55
CA TYR A 216 -14.31 1.40 -21.43
C TYR A 216 -12.83 1.17 -21.12
N ILE A 217 -12.24 2.19 -20.51
CA ILE A 217 -10.96 2.10 -19.82
C ILE A 217 -11.20 2.49 -18.37
N LEU A 218 -10.88 1.59 -17.45
CA LEU A 218 -10.91 1.84 -16.01
C LEU A 218 -9.51 2.18 -15.53
N THR A 219 -9.41 3.28 -14.78
CA THR A 219 -8.18 3.76 -14.16
C THR A 219 -8.36 3.96 -12.66
N SER A 220 -7.28 3.76 -11.90
CA SER A 220 -7.20 4.12 -10.49
C SER A 220 -7.24 5.64 -10.31
N ALA A 221 -7.38 6.12 -9.07
CA ALA A 221 -7.29 7.55 -8.78
C ALA A 221 -5.93 8.19 -9.10
N LEU A 222 -4.90 7.37 -9.33
CA LEU A 222 -3.56 7.81 -9.75
C LEU A 222 -3.39 7.81 -11.27
N GLY A 223 -4.38 7.31 -12.02
CA GLY A 223 -4.36 7.25 -13.48
C GLY A 223 -3.77 5.95 -14.05
N ASP A 224 -3.41 4.99 -13.20
CA ASP A 224 -2.96 3.67 -13.65
C ASP A 224 -4.14 2.89 -14.23
N THR A 225 -4.00 2.34 -15.44
CA THR A 225 -5.01 1.48 -16.06
C THR A 225 -5.16 0.18 -15.29
N ILE A 226 -6.39 -0.13 -14.89
CA ILE A 226 -6.76 -1.37 -14.18
C ILE A 226 -7.40 -2.35 -15.18
N GLN A 227 -8.31 -1.85 -16.03
CA GLN A 227 -8.98 -2.63 -17.07
C GLN A 227 -9.09 -1.80 -18.35
N ASN A 228 -8.93 -2.45 -19.49
CA ASN A 228 -9.05 -1.83 -20.80
C ASN A 228 -9.78 -2.79 -21.73
N SER A 229 -11.02 -2.47 -22.10
CA SER A 229 -11.81 -3.35 -22.97
C SER A 229 -11.33 -3.32 -24.42
N TYR A 230 -10.48 -2.36 -24.80
CA TYR A 230 -9.90 -2.27 -26.14
C TYR A 230 -8.75 -3.27 -26.38
N ASP A 231 -8.19 -3.85 -25.32
CA ASP A 231 -7.09 -4.85 -25.44
C ASP A 231 -7.61 -6.22 -25.91
N GLY A 232 -8.92 -6.38 -26.06
CA GLY A 232 -9.58 -7.59 -26.54
C GLY A 232 -9.43 -8.79 -25.60
N ASP A 233 -9.74 -9.99 -26.10
CA ASP A 233 -9.68 -11.26 -25.37
C ASP A 233 -8.30 -11.96 -25.42
N GLY A 234 -7.26 -11.26 -25.86
CA GLY A 234 -5.95 -11.85 -26.17
C GLY A 234 -5.89 -12.62 -27.49
N LYS A 235 -7.01 -12.68 -28.25
CA LYS A 235 -7.10 -13.28 -29.60
C LYS A 235 -7.41 -12.24 -30.68
N GLY A 236 -7.31 -10.95 -30.33
CA GLY A 236 -7.56 -9.83 -31.24
C GLY A 236 -9.03 -9.43 -31.38
N ASN A 237 -9.96 -10.02 -30.61
CA ASN A 237 -11.37 -9.64 -30.66
C ASN A 237 -11.66 -8.51 -29.66
N VAL A 238 -11.99 -7.33 -30.19
CA VAL A 238 -12.37 -6.15 -29.39
C VAL A 238 -13.90 -5.97 -29.45
N ALA A 239 -14.64 -6.98 -29.01
CA ALA A 239 -16.10 -6.93 -29.02
C ALA A 239 -16.61 -5.98 -27.91
N PRO A 240 -17.66 -5.18 -28.17
CA PRO A 240 -18.31 -4.38 -27.13
C PRO A 240 -18.81 -5.24 -25.97
N ILE A 241 -18.63 -4.76 -24.75
CA ILE A 241 -19.02 -5.47 -23.54
C ILE A 241 -20.51 -5.24 -23.28
N PRO A 242 -21.35 -6.29 -23.29
CA PRO A 242 -22.75 -6.19 -22.90
C PRO A 242 -22.89 -6.16 -21.38
N LEU A 243 -23.68 -5.23 -20.85
CA LEU A 243 -23.90 -5.06 -19.42
C LEU A 243 -25.38 -4.75 -19.15
N SER A 244 -25.90 -5.26 -18.03
CA SER A 244 -27.22 -4.86 -17.52
C SER A 244 -27.05 -3.77 -16.48
N LEU A 245 -27.75 -2.65 -16.65
CA LEU A 245 -27.77 -1.56 -15.66
C LEU A 245 -28.59 -1.95 -14.41
N ALA A 246 -29.51 -2.91 -14.55
CA ALA A 246 -30.28 -3.50 -13.46
C ALA A 246 -29.43 -4.53 -12.69
N GLY A 247 -28.59 -4.03 -11.78
CA GLY A 247 -27.85 -4.85 -10.81
C GLY A 247 -26.58 -5.53 -11.34
N GLY A 248 -26.23 -5.35 -12.63
CA GLY A 248 -25.02 -5.92 -13.23
C GLY A 248 -23.77 -5.02 -13.12
N VAL A 249 -23.89 -3.81 -12.59
CA VAL A 249 -22.82 -2.81 -12.55
C VAL A 249 -22.76 -2.07 -11.21
N ILE A 250 -21.65 -1.37 -10.96
CA ILE A 250 -21.49 -0.53 -9.76
C ILE A 250 -22.52 0.62 -9.73
N PRO A 251 -22.91 1.12 -8.55
CA PRO A 251 -23.90 2.20 -8.42
C PRO A 251 -23.59 3.44 -9.26
N GLY A 252 -22.31 3.79 -9.39
CA GLY A 252 -21.87 4.93 -10.20
C GLY A 252 -22.20 4.78 -11.68
N TRP A 253 -22.16 3.56 -12.22
CA TRP A 253 -22.54 3.28 -13.61
C TRP A 253 -24.07 3.30 -13.79
N THR A 254 -24.81 2.67 -12.88
CA THR A 254 -26.30 2.73 -12.88
C THR A 254 -26.80 4.17 -12.87
N PHE A 255 -26.10 5.08 -12.18
CA PHE A 255 -26.43 6.50 -12.17
C PHE A 255 -25.99 7.24 -13.45
N SER A 256 -24.74 7.03 -13.88
CA SER A 256 -24.10 7.89 -14.91
C SER A 256 -24.49 7.51 -16.33
N ILE A 257 -24.60 6.22 -16.64
CA ILE A 257 -24.87 5.76 -18.02
C ILE A 257 -26.22 6.27 -18.56
N PRO A 258 -27.32 6.30 -17.78
CA PRO A 258 -28.56 6.92 -18.22
C PRO A 258 -28.45 8.43 -18.54
N LYS A 259 -27.38 9.11 -18.12
CA LYS A 259 -27.10 10.52 -18.47
C LYS A 259 -26.34 10.66 -19.79
N MET A 260 -25.81 9.56 -20.33
CA MET A 260 -25.08 9.51 -21.59
C MET A 260 -26.02 9.24 -22.75
N LYS A 261 -25.75 9.86 -23.91
CA LYS A 261 -26.36 9.50 -25.19
C LYS A 261 -25.60 8.39 -25.89
N VAL A 262 -26.31 7.45 -26.50
CA VAL A 262 -25.74 6.41 -27.36
C VAL A 262 -24.94 7.03 -28.50
N GLY A 263 -23.77 6.44 -28.79
CA GLY A 263 -22.74 6.93 -29.70
C GLY A 263 -21.77 7.94 -29.08
N GLY A 264 -21.93 8.30 -27.80
CA GLY A 264 -21.07 9.28 -27.14
C GLY A 264 -19.92 8.66 -26.33
N LYS A 265 -18.93 9.50 -26.02
CA LYS A 265 -17.76 9.20 -25.19
C LYS A 265 -17.69 10.14 -24.01
N TYR A 266 -17.51 9.58 -22.83
CA TYR A 266 -17.55 10.32 -21.56
C TYR A 266 -16.45 9.83 -20.64
N ARG A 267 -16.00 10.72 -19.76
CA ARG A 267 -15.17 10.34 -18.61
C ARG A 267 -15.98 10.50 -17.34
N ILE A 268 -16.03 9.45 -16.53
CA ILE A 268 -16.85 9.36 -15.32
C ILE A 268 -15.92 9.13 -14.13
N TYR A 269 -15.93 10.08 -13.19
CA TYR A 269 -15.19 10.01 -11.94
C TYR A 269 -16.15 9.60 -10.83
N VAL A 270 -15.93 8.42 -10.27
CA VAL A 270 -16.84 7.76 -9.33
C VAL A 270 -16.22 7.75 -7.92
N PRO A 271 -16.86 8.38 -6.92
CA PRO A 271 -16.38 8.31 -5.54
C PRO A 271 -16.51 6.88 -5.02
N TRP A 272 -15.62 6.49 -4.11
CA TRP A 272 -15.47 5.11 -3.66
C TRP A 272 -16.75 4.44 -3.12
N ASN A 273 -17.64 5.22 -2.51
CA ASN A 273 -18.92 4.77 -1.99
C ASN A 273 -19.95 4.42 -3.08
N LEU A 274 -19.73 4.88 -4.31
CA LEU A 274 -20.51 4.52 -5.50
C LEU A 274 -19.74 3.59 -6.46
N ALA A 275 -18.53 3.18 -6.06
CA ALA A 275 -17.73 2.16 -6.71
C ALA A 275 -17.89 0.82 -5.95
N TYR A 276 -16.79 0.28 -5.41
CA TYR A 276 -16.79 -1.00 -4.70
C TYR A 276 -16.85 -0.88 -3.16
N GLY A 277 -16.94 0.34 -2.63
CA GLY A 277 -17.22 0.58 -1.22
C GLY A 277 -16.04 0.35 -0.26
N GLU A 278 -16.35 0.30 1.03
CA GLU A 278 -15.37 0.21 2.12
C GLU A 278 -14.64 -1.12 2.17
N GLN A 279 -15.34 -2.22 1.86
CA GLN A 279 -14.76 -3.57 1.89
C GLN A 279 -13.66 -3.76 0.83
N GLN A 280 -13.67 -2.92 -0.22
CA GLN A 280 -12.66 -2.90 -1.27
C GLN A 280 -11.71 -1.69 -1.14
N GLY A 281 -11.42 -1.28 0.11
CA GLY A 281 -10.34 -0.34 0.40
C GLY A 281 -10.65 1.12 0.04
N LYS A 282 -11.92 1.49 -0.14
CA LYS A 282 -12.35 2.88 -0.41
C LYS A 282 -11.68 3.51 -1.64
N GLU A 283 -11.50 2.72 -2.69
CA GLU A 283 -10.93 3.22 -3.95
C GLU A 283 -11.97 3.96 -4.80
N SER A 284 -11.66 5.20 -5.18
CA SER A 284 -12.43 5.96 -6.16
C SER A 284 -11.86 5.70 -7.56
N LEU A 285 -12.72 5.66 -8.57
CA LEU A 285 -12.37 5.15 -9.90
C LEU A 285 -12.64 6.21 -10.97
N CYS A 286 -11.88 6.16 -12.05
CA CYS A 286 -12.13 6.95 -13.26
C CYS A 286 -12.34 6.02 -14.44
N PHE A 287 -13.46 6.20 -15.13
CA PHE A 287 -13.81 5.44 -16.33
C PHE A 287 -13.82 6.38 -17.53
N PHE A 288 -13.13 6.01 -18.61
CA PHE A 288 -13.50 6.45 -19.93
C PHE A 288 -14.53 5.44 -20.47
N VAL A 289 -15.66 5.90 -20.98
CA VAL A 289 -16.74 5.04 -21.49
C VAL A 289 -17.22 5.53 -22.83
N GLU A 290 -17.24 4.62 -23.81
CA GLU A 290 -17.92 4.77 -25.09
C GLU A 290 -19.22 3.95 -25.04
N LEU A 291 -20.36 4.63 -25.13
CA LEU A 291 -21.68 3.99 -25.10
C LEU A 291 -22.11 3.66 -26.53
N LEU A 292 -22.10 2.39 -26.90
CA LEU A 292 -22.28 1.95 -28.29
C LEU A 292 -23.73 1.61 -28.62
N ALA A 293 -24.47 1.02 -27.69
CA ALA A 293 -25.87 0.68 -27.89
C ALA A 293 -26.64 0.57 -26.57
N LYS A 294 -27.97 0.69 -26.65
CA LYS A 294 -28.92 0.32 -25.60
C LYS A 294 -29.92 -0.71 -26.12
N GLY A 295 -30.50 -1.49 -25.21
CA GLY A 295 -31.62 -2.40 -25.44
C GLY A 295 -32.39 -2.59 -24.14
N LYS A 296 -33.62 -3.08 -24.23
CA LYS A 296 -34.36 -3.47 -23.01
C LYS A 296 -33.64 -4.62 -22.30
N THR A 297 -33.91 -4.80 -21.02
CA THR A 297 -33.36 -5.91 -20.23
C THR A 297 -33.48 -7.24 -20.99
N GLY A 298 -32.39 -8.02 -21.05
CA GLY A 298 -32.36 -9.29 -21.77
C GLY A 298 -31.97 -9.19 -23.25
N THR A 299 -31.82 -7.97 -23.79
CA THR A 299 -31.45 -7.77 -25.22
C THR A 299 -30.01 -8.17 -25.49
N PHE A 300 -29.07 -7.84 -24.60
CA PHE A 300 -27.65 -8.11 -24.77
C PHE A 300 -27.10 -9.06 -23.71
N VAL A 301 -27.64 -9.01 -22.49
CA VAL A 301 -27.26 -9.89 -21.39
C VAL A 301 -28.38 -10.89 -21.18
N LYS A 302 -28.14 -12.16 -21.53
CA LYS A 302 -29.11 -13.22 -21.26
C LYS A 302 -29.19 -13.45 -19.75
N GLU A 303 -30.40 -13.60 -19.22
CA GLU A 303 -30.57 -14.06 -17.84
C GLU A 303 -29.88 -15.41 -17.65
N PRO A 304 -29.25 -15.66 -16.49
CA PRO A 304 -28.78 -17.00 -16.16
C PRO A 304 -30.00 -17.93 -16.20
N THR A 305 -29.97 -18.91 -17.09
CA THR A 305 -30.97 -19.99 -17.05
C THR A 305 -30.75 -20.73 -15.73
N MET A 306 -31.63 -20.52 -14.75
CA MET A 306 -31.60 -21.34 -13.55
C MET A 306 -31.79 -22.79 -13.98
N PRO A 307 -30.90 -23.72 -13.59
CA PRO A 307 -31.17 -25.12 -13.85
C PRO A 307 -32.48 -25.48 -13.16
N VAL A 308 -33.44 -25.96 -13.96
CA VAL A 308 -34.66 -26.57 -13.43
C VAL A 308 -34.20 -27.74 -12.56
N GLN A 309 -34.50 -27.67 -11.26
CA GLN A 309 -34.23 -28.74 -10.30
C GLN A 309 -35.07 -29.99 -10.63
#